data_AF-A0A512IYM4-F1
#
_entry.id   AF-A0A512IYM4-F1
#
_cell.length_a   1.000
_cell.length_b   1.000
_cell.length_c   1.000
_cell.angle_alpha   90.00
_cell.angle_beta   90.00
_cell.angle_gamma   90.00
#
_symmetry.space_group_name_H-M   'P 1'
#
loop_
_entity.id
_entity.type
_entity.pdbx_description
1 polymer ?
#
loop_
_entity_poly.entity_id
_entity_poly.type
_entity_poly.pdbx_seq_one_letter_code
_entity_poly.pdbx_strand_id
1 'polypeptide(L)'
;MRRAVLAGTLTLAIAGSASALPGRIPTFEKVAFAGRTLRVASLSALDQACQSLGPLAISLIDVPHAGRVTVEHGRDYPNFSALNTRSRCNTRKVPSTVILYTPAPGYTGSDEFAIEIVGPHGNVGRARYEISVR
;
A
#
# COMPACT_ATOMS: atom_id res chain seq x y z
N MET A 1 -22.34 -70.68 -12.43
CA MET A 1 -21.51 -70.36 -11.25
C MET A 1 -20.63 -69.15 -11.58
N ARG A 2 -20.89 -67.97 -11.00
CA ARG A 2 -19.97 -66.81 -11.05
C ARG A 2 -20.05 -66.10 -9.71
N ARG A 3 -18.97 -66.17 -8.93
CA ARG A 3 -18.78 -65.45 -7.66
C ARG A 3 -18.22 -64.07 -8.00
N ALA A 4 -18.90 -63.00 -7.57
CA ALA A 4 -18.38 -61.65 -7.63
C ALA A 4 -17.71 -61.32 -6.28
N VAL A 5 -16.43 -60.96 -6.31
CA VAL A 5 -15.69 -60.46 -5.14
C VAL A 5 -15.63 -58.94 -5.28
N LEU A 6 -16.25 -58.21 -4.35
CA LEU A 6 -16.07 -56.75 -4.23
C LEU A 6 -14.85 -56.46 -3.36
N ALA A 7 -13.81 -55.87 -3.94
CA ALA A 7 -12.69 -55.27 -3.23
C ALA A 7 -13.01 -53.80 -2.96
N GLY A 8 -13.07 -53.42 -1.67
CA GLY A 8 -13.31 -52.05 -1.22
C GLY A 8 -12.07 -51.17 -1.36
N THR A 9 -12.25 -49.95 -1.84
CA THR A 9 -11.22 -48.92 -1.90
C THR A 9 -11.38 -47.96 -0.71
N LEU A 10 -10.38 -47.96 0.18
CA LEU A 10 -10.27 -47.02 1.28
C LEU A 10 -9.57 -45.74 0.76
N THR A 11 -10.33 -44.66 0.59
CA THR A 11 -9.78 -43.34 0.22
C THR A 11 -9.27 -42.61 1.45
N LEU A 12 -7.95 -42.47 1.55
CA LEU A 12 -7.28 -41.66 2.56
C LEU A 12 -7.39 -40.18 2.16
N ALA A 13 -8.24 -39.41 2.85
CA ALA A 13 -8.37 -37.98 2.62
C ALA A 13 -7.20 -37.24 3.28
N ILE A 14 -6.29 -36.69 2.48
CA ILE A 14 -5.22 -35.80 2.95
C ILE A 14 -5.84 -34.41 3.13
N ALA A 15 -6.13 -34.03 4.38
CA ALA A 15 -6.52 -32.67 4.73
C ALA A 15 -5.27 -31.77 4.67
N GLY A 16 -5.02 -31.15 3.51
CA GLY A 16 -4.01 -30.12 3.37
C GLY A 16 -4.53 -28.78 3.89
N SER A 17 -4.01 -28.30 5.01
CA SER A 17 -4.28 -26.95 5.51
C SER A 17 -3.55 -25.93 4.63
N ALA A 18 -4.28 -25.24 3.75
CA ALA A 18 -3.72 -24.13 2.98
C ALA A 18 -3.38 -22.97 3.93
N SER A 19 -2.11 -22.83 4.28
CA SER A 19 -1.61 -21.65 5.00
C SER A 19 -1.21 -20.61 3.97
N ALA A 20 -1.96 -19.51 3.87
CA ALA A 20 -1.56 -18.38 3.04
C ALA A 20 -0.35 -17.69 3.69
N LEU A 21 0.79 -17.68 3.00
CA LEU A 21 1.93 -16.87 3.43
C LEU A 21 1.49 -15.40 3.49
N PRO A 22 1.76 -14.66 4.57
CA PRO A 22 1.48 -13.24 4.60
C PRO A 22 2.21 -12.56 3.43
N GLY A 23 1.45 -11.86 2.59
CA GLY A 23 1.99 -11.15 1.44
C GLY A 23 3.06 -10.14 1.89
N ARG A 24 4.21 -10.12 1.20
CA ARG A 24 5.29 -9.16 1.49
C ARG A 24 4.78 -7.73 1.26
N ILE A 25 4.92 -6.87 2.26
CA ILE A 25 4.64 -5.44 2.12
C ILE A 25 5.77 -4.83 1.25
N PRO A 26 5.45 -4.15 0.14
CA PRO A 26 6.47 -3.50 -0.69
C PRO A 26 7.16 -2.36 0.06
N THR A 27 8.48 -2.27 -0.09
CA THR A 27 9.32 -1.23 0.51
C THR A 27 9.73 -0.19 -0.53
N PHE A 28 9.71 1.08 -0.13
CA PHE A 28 10.10 2.22 -0.95
C PHE A 28 11.10 3.10 -0.21
N GLU A 29 12.26 3.31 -0.82
CA GLU A 29 13.28 4.20 -0.28
C GLU A 29 12.94 5.67 -0.53
N LYS A 30 13.24 6.52 0.45
CA LYS A 30 13.08 7.97 0.37
C LYS A 30 14.25 8.66 1.07
N VAL A 31 14.50 9.90 0.65
CA VAL A 31 15.43 10.81 1.32
C VAL A 31 14.66 12.00 1.83
N ALA A 32 14.81 12.30 3.13
CA ALA A 32 14.34 13.54 3.73
C ALA A 32 15.54 14.41 4.11
N PHE A 33 15.37 15.72 4.05
CA PHE A 33 16.39 16.65 4.53
C PHE A 33 16.05 17.08 5.94
N ALA A 34 17.06 17.15 6.81
CA ALA A 34 16.87 17.62 8.19
C ALA A 34 16.13 18.97 8.23
N GLY A 35 15.15 19.10 9.13
CA GLY A 35 14.32 20.30 9.26
C GLY A 35 13.31 20.55 8.14
N ARG A 36 13.19 19.66 7.15
CA ARG A 36 12.23 19.80 6.04
C ARG A 36 11.20 18.67 6.03
N THR A 37 9.93 19.03 5.85
CA THR A 37 8.86 18.06 5.59
C THR A 37 9.00 17.48 4.18
N LEU A 38 9.07 16.16 4.10
CA LEU A 38 9.07 15.39 2.87
C LEU A 38 7.63 15.02 2.48
N ARG A 39 7.24 15.25 1.22
CA ARG A 39 6.08 14.60 0.62
C ARG A 39 6.46 13.18 0.22
N VAL A 40 6.04 12.19 1.00
CA VAL A 40 6.38 10.79 0.79
C VAL A 40 5.61 10.23 -0.40
N ALA A 41 4.30 10.46 -0.43
CA ALA A 41 3.41 9.98 -1.47
C ALA A 41 2.22 10.92 -1.65
N SER A 42 1.62 10.84 -2.84
CA SER A 42 0.36 11.50 -3.18
C SER A 42 -0.50 10.48 -3.91
N LEU A 43 -1.60 10.10 -3.28
CA LEU A 43 -2.40 8.95 -3.68
C LEU A 43 -3.80 9.42 -4.07
N SER A 44 -4.36 8.84 -5.14
CA SER A 44 -5.67 9.24 -5.64
C SER A 44 -6.50 8.02 -6.05
N ALA A 45 -7.76 7.98 -5.64
CA ALA A 45 -8.74 7.00 -6.12
C ALA A 45 -9.57 7.65 -7.23
N LEU A 46 -9.34 7.22 -8.47
CA LEU A 46 -10.03 7.76 -9.65
C LEU A 46 -10.67 6.66 -10.48
N ASP A 47 -11.79 6.98 -11.10
CA ASP A 47 -12.40 6.21 -12.17
C ASP A 47 -11.71 6.45 -13.53
N GLN A 48 -12.30 5.92 -14.60
CA GLN A 48 -11.83 6.15 -15.97
C GLN A 48 -12.19 7.55 -16.49
N ALA A 49 -13.18 8.26 -15.96
CA ALA A 49 -13.39 9.68 -16.30
C ALA A 49 -12.41 10.62 -15.57
N CYS A 50 -11.44 10.07 -14.83
CA CYS A 50 -10.53 10.78 -13.94
C CYS A 50 -11.27 11.57 -12.84
N GLN A 51 -12.49 11.16 -12.51
CA GLN A 51 -13.29 11.67 -11.40
C GLN A 51 -12.88 10.97 -10.11
N SER A 52 -12.94 11.70 -9.00
CA SER A 52 -12.58 11.13 -7.70
C SER A 52 -13.66 10.17 -7.21
N LEU A 53 -13.23 9.00 -6.77
CA LEU A 53 -14.06 8.00 -6.09
C LEU A 53 -14.16 8.25 -4.57
N GLY A 54 -13.52 9.32 -4.07
CA GLY A 54 -13.41 9.64 -2.65
C GLY A 54 -11.97 9.63 -2.13
N PRO A 55 -11.75 10.08 -0.89
CA PRO A 55 -10.45 10.05 -0.24
C PRO A 55 -10.02 8.62 0.09
N LEU A 56 -8.70 8.41 0.18
CA LEU A 56 -8.13 7.17 0.72
C LEU A 56 -8.00 7.29 2.24
N ALA A 57 -8.41 6.25 2.97
CA ALA A 57 -8.15 6.17 4.40
C ALA A 57 -6.74 5.59 4.62
N ILE A 58 -5.94 6.29 5.42
CA ILE A 58 -4.55 5.95 5.70
C ILE A 58 -4.40 5.67 7.20
N SER A 59 -3.88 4.50 7.55
CA SER A 59 -3.54 4.14 8.92
C SER A 59 -2.06 3.78 9.02
N LEU A 60 -1.37 4.23 10.07
CA LEU A 60 -0.02 3.76 10.39
C LEU A 60 -0.13 2.36 10.98
N ILE A 61 0.57 1.40 10.37
CA ILE A 61 0.72 0.04 10.92
C ILE A 61 1.99 0.00 11.79
N ASP A 62 3.07 0.60 11.29
CA ASP A 62 4.31 0.82 12.03
C ASP A 62 4.59 2.33 12.04
N VAL A 63 4.86 2.89 13.22
CA VAL A 63 5.12 4.32 13.39
C VAL A 63 6.62 4.65 13.23
N PRO A 64 6.96 5.81 12.64
CA PRO A 64 8.35 6.27 12.61
C PRO A 64 8.90 6.46 14.01
N HIS A 65 10.19 6.15 14.19
CA HIS A 65 10.88 6.26 15.48
C HIS A 65 11.46 7.66 15.68
N ALA A 66 11.85 8.34 14.59
CA ALA A 66 12.60 9.59 14.64
C ALA A 66 11.97 10.71 13.80
N GLY A 67 10.67 10.61 13.57
CA GLY A 67 9.89 11.60 12.86
C GLY A 67 8.40 11.44 13.12
N ARG A 68 7.60 12.12 12.33
CA ARG A 68 6.13 12.07 12.40
C ARG A 68 5.55 12.02 11.01
N VAL A 69 4.54 11.17 10.84
CA VAL A 69 3.75 11.11 9.62
C VAL A 69 2.45 11.88 9.81
N THR A 70 2.08 12.65 8.79
CA THR A 70 0.77 13.30 8.69
C THR A 70 0.12 13.00 7.36
N VAL A 71 -1.21 13.05 7.36
CA VAL A 71 -2.03 12.80 6.18
C VAL A 71 -2.87 14.04 5.94
N GLU A 72 -2.75 14.60 4.75
CA GLU A 72 -3.48 15.79 4.33
C GLU A 72 -4.30 15.51 3.08
N HIS A 73 -5.36 16.28 2.88
CA HIS A 73 -6.13 16.27 1.65
C HIS A 73 -5.74 17.46 0.79
N GLY A 74 -5.54 17.21 -0.51
CA GLY A 74 -5.15 18.25 -1.44
C GLY A 74 -5.44 17.89 -2.88
N ARG A 75 -4.68 18.47 -3.79
CA ARG A 75 -4.74 18.13 -5.22
C ARG A 75 -3.34 17.94 -5.79
N ASP A 76 -3.16 16.89 -6.56
CA ASP A 76 -1.88 16.56 -7.17
C ASP A 76 -2.04 15.87 -8.53
N TYR A 77 -0.95 15.76 -9.27
CA TYR A 77 -0.92 14.94 -10.47
C TYR A 77 -0.74 13.47 -10.07
N PRO A 78 -1.63 12.56 -10.49
CA PRO A 78 -1.41 11.14 -10.27
C PRO A 78 -0.26 10.65 -11.16
N ASN A 79 0.29 9.49 -10.81
CA ASN A 79 1.38 8.85 -11.57
C ASN A 79 1.01 7.41 -11.93
N PHE A 80 -0.06 7.23 -12.71
CA PHE A 80 -0.41 5.92 -13.24
C PHE A 80 0.57 5.51 -14.34
N SER A 81 0.98 4.24 -14.37
CA SER A 81 1.76 3.67 -15.48
C SER A 81 1.10 3.94 -16.83
N ALA A 82 1.89 4.14 -17.88
CA ALA A 82 1.40 4.37 -19.25
C ALA A 82 0.44 3.27 -19.74
N LEU A 83 0.63 2.02 -19.28
CA LEU A 83 -0.23 0.88 -19.62
C LEU A 83 -1.55 0.84 -18.82
N ASN A 84 -1.70 1.67 -17.79
CA ASN A 84 -2.94 1.76 -17.05
C ASN A 84 -3.95 2.60 -17.84
N THR A 85 -5.21 2.15 -17.93
CA THR A 85 -6.26 2.92 -18.62
C THR A 85 -6.44 4.32 -18.04
N ARG A 86 -6.02 4.58 -16.79
CA ARG A 86 -6.04 5.89 -16.11
C ARG A 86 -4.82 6.76 -16.34
N SER A 87 -3.84 6.36 -17.16
CA SER A 87 -2.65 7.16 -17.49
C SER A 87 -2.99 8.57 -18.01
N ARG A 88 -4.09 8.72 -18.75
CA ARG A 88 -4.60 10.03 -19.20
C ARG A 88 -4.89 11.02 -18.07
N CYS A 89 -5.10 10.54 -16.84
CA CYS A 89 -5.36 11.39 -15.68
C CYS A 89 -4.10 12.10 -15.17
N ASN A 90 -2.91 11.62 -15.54
CA ASN A 90 -1.62 12.18 -15.09
C ASN A 90 -1.39 13.63 -15.56
N THR A 91 -2.19 14.13 -16.51
CA THR A 91 -2.06 15.48 -17.09
C THR A 91 -2.85 16.56 -16.35
N ARG A 92 -3.60 16.22 -15.31
CA ARG A 92 -4.37 17.18 -14.51
C ARG A 92 -4.27 16.93 -13.02
N LYS A 93 -4.36 18.00 -12.23
CA LYS A 93 -4.47 17.87 -10.78
C LYS A 93 -5.84 17.31 -10.39
N VAL A 94 -5.84 16.24 -9.61
CA VAL A 94 -7.05 15.57 -9.10
C VAL A 94 -7.05 15.60 -7.57
N PRO A 95 -8.19 15.38 -6.89
CA PRO A 95 -8.20 15.20 -5.44
C PRO A 95 -7.25 14.07 -5.01
N SER A 96 -6.42 14.32 -4.00
CA SER A 96 -5.39 13.40 -3.54
C SER A 96 -5.28 13.39 -2.01
N THR A 97 -4.98 12.21 -1.47
CA THR A 97 -4.52 12.00 -0.10
C THR A 97 -3.00 12.05 -0.09
N VAL A 98 -2.43 13.02 0.62
CA VAL A 98 -0.99 13.31 0.65
C VAL A 98 -0.40 12.82 1.96
N ILE A 99 0.66 12.02 1.88
CA ILE A 99 1.38 11.51 3.04
C ILE A 99 2.67 12.32 3.19
N LEU A 100 2.83 12.92 4.36
CA LEU A 100 3.94 13.79 4.70
C LEU A 100 4.74 13.16 5.85
N TYR A 101 6.07 13.24 5.77
CA TYR A 101 6.99 12.87 6.82
C TYR A 101 7.80 14.09 7.26
N THR A 102 7.85 14.36 8.56
CA THR A 102 8.67 15.40 9.15
C THR A 102 9.65 14.75 10.12
N PRO A 103 10.98 14.80 9.87
CA PRO A 103 11.97 14.34 10.84
C PRO A 103 11.88 15.12 12.15
N ALA A 104 12.24 14.48 13.26
CA ALA A 104 12.43 15.18 14.53
C ALA A 104 13.52 16.26 14.40
N PRO A 105 13.42 17.39 15.13
CA PRO A 105 14.42 18.45 15.07
C PRO A 105 15.83 17.93 15.35
N GLY A 106 16.78 18.23 14.45
CA GLY A 106 18.18 17.82 14.59
C GLY A 106 18.48 16.35 14.27
N TYR A 107 17.48 15.54 13.91
CA TYR A 107 17.68 14.14 13.58
C TYR A 107 18.35 13.95 12.21
N THR A 108 19.33 13.05 12.17
CA THR A 108 19.94 12.47 10.96
C THR A 108 20.10 10.96 11.17
N GLY A 109 19.97 10.18 10.11
CA GLY A 109 19.98 8.71 10.21
C GLY A 109 18.81 8.05 9.47
N SER A 110 18.64 6.75 9.70
CA SER A 110 17.57 5.93 9.11
C SER A 110 16.32 5.92 9.98
N ASP A 111 15.18 6.23 9.40
CA ASP A 111 13.86 6.03 10.00
C ASP A 111 13.01 5.16 9.06
N GLU A 112 11.95 4.56 9.58
CA GLU A 112 11.03 3.77 8.76
C GLU A 112 9.60 3.83 9.28
N PHE A 113 8.64 3.67 8.39
CA PHE A 113 7.25 3.50 8.78
C PHE A 113 6.48 2.69 7.76
N ALA A 114 5.36 2.09 8.18
CA ALA A 114 4.48 1.34 7.30
C ALA A 114 3.05 1.83 7.41
N ILE A 115 2.35 1.85 6.28
CA ILE A 115 0.96 2.29 6.19
C ILE A 115 0.05 1.23 5.60
N GLU A 116 -1.21 1.25 6.03
CA GLU A 116 -2.33 0.64 5.35
C GLU A 116 -3.11 1.72 4.58
N ILE A 117 -3.49 1.40 3.35
CA ILE A 117 -4.25 2.25 2.45
C ILE A 117 -5.55 1.53 2.15
N VAL A 118 -6.67 2.10 2.57
CA VAL A 118 -8.00 1.57 2.27
C VAL A 118 -8.69 2.48 1.27
N GLY A 119 -9.03 1.91 0.10
CA GLY A 119 -9.74 2.63 -0.95
C GLY A 119 -11.25 2.74 -0.71
N PRO A 120 -11.96 3.60 -1.46
CA PRO A 120 -13.40 3.81 -1.31
C PRO A 120 -14.27 2.55 -1.50
N HIS A 121 -13.74 1.51 -2.14
CA HIS A 121 -14.40 0.22 -2.35
C HIS A 121 -13.89 -0.89 -1.41
N GLY A 122 -13.14 -0.53 -0.36
CA GLY A 122 -12.65 -1.48 0.65
C GLY A 122 -11.39 -2.26 0.26
N ASN A 123 -10.85 -2.07 -0.95
CA ASN A 123 -9.56 -2.66 -1.33
C ASN A 123 -8.42 -2.10 -0.48
N VAL A 124 -7.63 -3.02 0.07
CA VAL A 124 -6.53 -2.75 0.99
C VAL A 124 -5.19 -2.86 0.26
N GLY A 125 -4.36 -1.84 0.39
CA GLY A 125 -2.95 -1.84 0.02
C GLY A 125 -2.07 -1.56 1.23
N ARG A 126 -0.82 -2.00 1.19
CA ARG A 126 0.18 -1.68 2.22
C ARG A 126 1.48 -1.24 1.59
N ALA A 127 2.20 -0.36 2.27
CA ALA A 127 3.52 0.11 1.83
C ALA A 127 4.40 0.39 3.05
N ARG A 128 5.69 0.06 2.94
CA ARG A 128 6.74 0.46 3.86
C ARG A 128 7.62 1.52 3.22
N TYR A 129 8.00 2.52 3.99
CA TYR A 129 8.91 3.57 3.57
C TYR A 129 10.14 3.54 4.46
N GLU A 130 11.30 3.35 3.85
CA GLU A 130 12.61 3.53 4.49
C GLU A 130 13.09 4.94 4.17
N ILE A 131 13.32 5.74 5.20
CA ILE A 131 13.68 7.15 5.09
C ILE A 131 15.13 7.35 5.53
N SER A 132 15.98 7.80 4.62
CA SER A 132 17.30 8.33 4.96
C SER A 132 17.21 9.83 5.21
N VAL A 133 17.46 10.26 6.45
CA VAL A 133 17.49 11.67 6.86
C VAL A 133 18.93 12.18 6.85
N ARG A 134 19.20 13.21 6.04
CA ARG A 134 20.53 13.82 5.90
C ARG A 134 20.48 15.31 5.62
#